data_AF-A0A815WCG1-F1
#
_entry.id   AF-A0A815WCG1-F1
#
_cell.length_a   1.000
_cell.length_b   1.000
_cell.length_c   1.000
_cell.angle_alpha   90.00
_cell.angle_beta   90.00
_cell.angle_gamma   90.00
#
_symmetry.space_group_name_H-M   'P 1'
#
loop_
_entity.id
_entity.type
_entity.pdbx_description
1 polymer ?
#
loop_
_entity_poly.entity_id
_entity_poly.type
_entity_poly.pdbx_seq_one_letter_code
_entity_poly.pdbx_strand_id
1 'polypeptide(L)'
;MTLFQVLFDVVCLVPYGINYVYNLITSGVNKSADRLQLEYFISTILALLSYGYFTGSCYMFWISSSRFRKAIKDRICFWRRQNQINPLQSVTHGRTVFEMKTQN
;
A
#
# COMPACT_ATOMS: atom_id res chain seq x y z
N MET A 1 14.79 7.61 9.60
CA MET A 1 13.40 7.47 9.08
C MET A 1 12.96 8.75 8.41
N THR A 2 12.92 9.88 9.11
CA THR A 2 12.63 11.21 8.53
C THR A 2 13.56 11.60 7.38
N LEU A 3 14.87 11.36 7.49
CA LEU A 3 15.82 11.69 6.42
C LEU A 3 15.57 10.92 5.11
N PHE A 4 15.22 9.63 5.18
CA PHE A 4 14.86 8.84 4.00
C PHE A 4 13.57 9.33 3.35
N GLN A 5 12.61 9.76 4.18
CA GLN A 5 11.35 10.31 3.68
C GLN A 5 11.58 11.65 2.97
N VAL A 6 12.37 12.56 3.55
CA VAL A 6 12.74 13.83 2.92
C VAL A 6 13.52 13.61 1.60
N LEU A 7 14.45 12.65 1.56
CA LEU A 7 15.16 12.32 0.32
C LEU A 7 14.20 11.80 -0.76
N PHE A 8 13.24 10.95 -0.37
CA PHE A 8 12.25 10.42 -1.27
C PHE A 8 11.28 11.51 -1.78
N ASP A 9 10.86 12.43 -0.90
CA ASP A 9 10.07 13.61 -1.25
C ASP A 9 10.80 14.45 -2.31
N VAL A 10 12.08 14.75 -2.09
CA VAL A 10 12.89 15.58 -3.02
C VAL A 10 13.02 14.91 -4.38
N VAL A 11 13.31 13.61 -4.42
CA VAL A 11 13.50 12.87 -5.68
C VAL A 11 12.19 12.75 -6.47
N CYS A 12 11.03 12.67 -5.81
CA CYS A 12 9.75 12.50 -6.49
C CYS A 12 9.05 13.84 -6.83
N LEU A 13 8.94 14.76 -5.87
CA LEU A 13 8.19 16.01 -6.05
C LEU A 13 8.94 17.06 -6.86
N VAL A 14 10.25 17.19 -6.68
CA VAL A 14 11.02 18.27 -7.34
C VAL A 14 11.01 18.12 -8.87
N PRO A 15 11.32 16.94 -9.44
CA PRO A 15 11.30 16.77 -10.90
C PRO A 15 9.89 16.96 -11.48
N TYR A 16 8.86 16.49 -10.77
CA TYR A 16 7.47 16.68 -11.17
C TYR A 16 7.09 18.17 -11.20
N GLY A 17 7.46 18.92 -10.14
CA GLY A 17 7.22 20.37 -10.05
C GLY A 17 7.94 21.16 -11.15
N ILE A 18 9.21 20.83 -11.42
CA ILE A 18 9.98 21.45 -12.50
C ILE A 18 9.31 21.20 -13.86
N ASN A 19 8.92 19.95 -14.14
CA ASN A 19 8.23 19.60 -15.39
C ASN A 19 6.88 20.33 -15.53
N TYR A 20 6.13 20.46 -14.43
CA TYR A 20 4.86 21.19 -14.42
C TYR A 20 5.06 22.68 -14.75
N VAL A 21 6.02 23.34 -14.09
CA VAL A 21 6.35 24.75 -14.35
C VAL A 21 6.84 24.96 -15.78
N TYR A 22 7.70 24.06 -16.28
CA TYR A 22 8.17 24.11 -17.66
C TYR A 22 7.00 24.01 -18.65
N ASN A 23 6.08 23.07 -18.46
CA ASN A 23 4.89 22.93 -19.32
C ASN A 23 3.97 24.14 -19.24
N LEU A 24 3.82 24.76 -18.06
CA LEU A 24 3.02 25.96 -17.89
C LEU A 24 3.60 27.15 -18.66
N ILE A 25 4.91 27.39 -18.53
CA ILE A 25 5.61 28.48 -19.23
C ILE A 25 5.59 28.28 -20.75
N THR A 26 5.70 27.02 -21.20
CA THR A 26 5.80 26.69 -22.63
C THR A 26 4.46 26.34 -23.29
N SER A 27 3.33 26.57 -22.61
CA SER A 27 2.00 26.20 -23.07
C SER A 27 1.55 26.94 -24.34
N GLY A 28 2.06 28.15 -24.59
CA GLY A 28 1.79 28.93 -25.80
C GLY A 28 2.86 28.82 -26.90
N VAL A 29 3.90 28.00 -26.71
CA VAL A 29 4.99 27.86 -27.69
C VAL A 29 4.64 26.77 -28.70
N ASN A 30 4.79 27.07 -29.99
CA ASN A 30 4.59 26.08 -31.04
C ASN A 30 5.78 25.10 -31.06
N LYS A 31 5.58 23.90 -30.53
CA LYS A 31 6.60 22.86 -30.40
C LYS A 31 6.53 21.89 -31.58
N SER A 32 7.68 21.33 -31.98
CA SER A 32 7.71 20.22 -32.94
C SER A 32 7.06 18.97 -32.35
N ALA A 33 6.51 18.11 -33.22
CA ALA A 33 5.85 16.87 -32.81
C ALA A 33 6.77 15.96 -31.97
N ASP A 34 8.03 15.82 -32.38
CA ASP A 34 9.02 14.99 -31.67
C ASP A 34 9.27 15.49 -30.25
N ARG A 35 9.36 16.83 -30.08
CA ARG A 35 9.57 17.45 -28.77
C ARG A 35 8.36 17.27 -27.87
N LEU A 36 7.16 17.40 -28.43
CA LEU A 36 5.92 17.19 -27.71
C LEU A 36 5.78 15.73 -27.23
N GLN A 37 6.15 14.77 -28.07
CA GLN A 37 6.11 13.34 -27.70
C GLN A 37 7.09 13.03 -26.57
N LEU A 38 8.30 13.60 -26.60
CA LEU A 38 9.30 13.44 -25.55
C LEU A 38 8.81 14.05 -24.22
N GLU A 39 8.21 15.24 -24.26
CA GLU A 39 7.63 15.89 -23.07
C GLU A 39 6.49 15.08 -22.46
N TYR A 40 5.62 14.46 -23.27
CA TYR A 40 4.58 13.56 -22.77
C TYR A 40 5.15 12.30 -22.14
N PHE A 41 6.19 11.72 -22.73
CA PHE A 41 6.86 10.55 -22.18
C PHE A 41 7.47 10.86 -20.80
N ILE A 42 8.22 11.96 -20.68
CA ILE A 42 8.78 12.42 -19.40
C ILE A 42 7.67 12.68 -18.39
N SER A 43 6.61 13.39 -18.79
CA SER A 43 5.48 13.68 -17.91
C SER A 43 4.79 12.42 -17.39
N THR A 44 4.68 11.38 -18.22
CA THR A 44 4.09 10.08 -17.84
C THR A 44 4.95 9.36 -16.81
N ILE A 45 6.27 9.34 -16.99
CA ILE A 45 7.21 8.74 -16.03
C ILE A 45 7.14 9.47 -14.69
N LEU A 46 7.15 10.80 -14.72
CA LEU A 46 7.06 11.62 -13.51
C LEU A 46 5.72 11.44 -12.79
N ALA A 47 4.62 11.31 -13.53
CA ALA A 47 3.31 11.01 -12.95
C ALA A 47 3.29 9.64 -12.26
N LEU A 48 3.86 8.61 -12.88
CA LEU A 48 4.00 7.27 -12.28
C LEU A 48 4.82 7.31 -10.99
N LEU A 49 5.92 8.07 -10.98
CA LEU A 49 6.73 8.28 -9.77
C LEU A 49 5.94 8.98 -8.67
N SER A 50 5.14 9.99 -8.99
CA SER A 50 4.27 10.68 -8.03
C SER A 50 3.19 9.77 -7.43
N TYR A 51 2.61 8.85 -8.21
CA TYR A 51 1.67 7.86 -7.68
C TYR A 51 2.37 6.84 -6.76
N GLY A 52 3.57 6.40 -7.15
CA GLY A 52 4.43 5.55 -6.33
C GLY A 52 4.78 6.24 -5.01
N TYR A 53 5.03 7.55 -5.05
CA TYR A 53 5.32 8.37 -3.89
C TYR A 53 4.17 8.39 -2.87
N PHE A 54 2.94 8.66 -3.32
CA PHE A 54 1.76 8.71 -2.44
C PHE A 54 1.54 7.37 -1.75
N THR A 55 1.65 6.28 -2.51
CA THR A 55 1.50 4.92 -2.01
C THR A 55 2.62 4.56 -1.03
N GLY A 56 3.88 4.84 -1.39
CA GLY A 56 5.06 4.55 -0.59
C GLY A 56 5.08 5.33 0.74
N SER A 57 4.63 6.58 0.72
CA SER A 57 4.51 7.41 1.92
C SER A 57 3.50 6.84 2.92
N CYS A 58 2.36 6.34 2.44
CA CYS A 58 1.38 5.65 3.27
C CYS A 58 1.98 4.38 3.91
N TYR A 59 2.73 3.58 3.15
CA TYR A 59 3.41 2.39 3.67
C TYR A 59 4.49 2.75 4.70
N MET A 60 5.31 3.77 4.44
CA MET A 60 6.31 4.25 5.39
C MET A 60 5.67 4.74 6.69
N PHE A 61 4.55 5.46 6.62
CA PHE A 61 3.81 5.89 7.79
C PHE A 61 3.26 4.70 8.59
N TRP A 62 2.68 3.71 7.91
CA TRP A 62 2.19 2.47 8.52
C TRP A 62 3.30 1.69 9.24
N ILE A 63 4.46 1.54 8.60
CA ILE A 63 5.62 0.84 9.17
C ILE A 63 6.23 1.63 10.32
N SER A 64 6.29 2.96 10.21
CA SER A 64 6.88 3.83 11.23
C SER A 64 6.06 3.80 12.54
N SER A 65 4.73 3.79 12.45
CA SER A 65 3.85 3.82 13.62
C SER A 65 4.00 2.58 14.52
N SER A 66 4.73 2.73 15.63
CA SER A 66 4.94 1.67 16.63
C SER A 66 3.64 1.26 17.32
N ARG A 67 2.69 2.19 17.48
CA ARG A 67 1.35 1.94 18.01
C ARG A 67 0.53 1.04 17.08
N PHE A 68 0.64 1.29 15.78
CA PHE A 68 -0.09 0.52 14.77
C PHE A 68 0.45 -0.90 14.61
N ARG A 69 1.78 -1.06 14.65
CA ARG A 69 2.44 -2.38 14.66
C ARG A 69 2.03 -3.24 15.87
N LYS A 70 1.84 -2.63 17.04
CA LYS A 70 1.31 -3.34 18.23
C LYS A 70 -0.13 -3.79 18.00
N ALA A 71 -1.02 -2.89 17.55
CA ALA A 71 -2.43 -3.22 17.29
C ALA A 71 -2.61 -4.34 16.23
N ILE A 72 -1.79 -4.34 15.17
CA ILE A 72 -1.79 -5.42 14.17
C ILE A 72 -1.32 -6.74 14.78
N LYS A 73 -0.21 -6.73 15.53
CA LYS A 73 0.29 -7.95 16.19
C LYS A 73 -0.75 -8.54 17.12
N ASP A 74 -1.44 -7.70 17.90
CA ASP A 74 -2.47 -8.15 18.83
C ASP A 74 -3.64 -8.80 18.08
N ARG A 75 -4.10 -8.21 16.96
CA ARG A 75 -5.14 -8.81 16.12
C ARG A 75 -4.71 -10.12 15.47
N ILE A 76 -3.48 -10.20 14.96
CA ILE A 76 -2.94 -11.43 14.33
C ILE A 76 -2.81 -12.54 15.38
N CYS A 77 -2.30 -12.22 16.58
CA CYS A 77 -2.23 -13.16 17.70
C CYS A 77 -3.62 -13.65 18.13
N PHE A 78 -4.59 -12.75 18.21
CA PHE A 78 -5.98 -13.10 18.51
C PHE A 78 -6.55 -14.06 17.45
N TRP A 79 -6.37 -13.74 16.17
CA TRP A 79 -6.85 -14.57 15.06
C TRP A 79 -6.19 -15.95 15.04
N ARG A 80 -4.88 -16.02 15.29
CA ARG A 80 -4.16 -17.30 15.42
C ARG A 80 -4.68 -18.13 16.60
N ARG A 81 -5.01 -17.49 17.72
CA ARG A 81 -5.59 -18.15 18.90
C ARG A 81 -7.00 -18.69 18.62
N GLN A 82 -7.81 -17.93 17.90
CA GLN A 82 -9.17 -18.33 17.53
C GLN A 82 -9.18 -19.53 16.58
N ASN A 83 -8.27 -19.58 15.61
CA ASN A 83 -8.13 -20.73 14.72
C ASN A 83 -7.62 -22.02 15.40
N GLN A 84 -6.95 -21.92 16.55
CA GLN A 84 -6.58 -23.11 17.34
C GLN A 84 -7.71 -23.64 18.24
N ILE A 85 -8.75 -22.85 18.52
CA ILE A 85 -9.88 -23.28 19.36
C ILE A 85 -10.98 -23.96 18.51
N ASN A 86 -11.14 -23.55 17.25
CA ASN A 86 -12.09 -24.14 16.30
C ASN A 86 -11.96 -25.66 16.03
N PRO A 87 -10.77 -26.31 16.03
CA PRO A 87 -10.70 -27.77 15.85
C PRO A 87 -11.30 -28.59 17.01
N LEU A 88 -11.53 -28.00 18.19
CA LEU A 88 -12.10 -28.73 19.33
C LEU A 88 -13.64 -28.81 19.29
N GLN A 89 -14.32 -27.85 18.64
CA GLN A 89 -15.78 -27.87 18.50
C GLN A 89 -16.29 -28.87 17.46
N SER A 90 -15.51 -29.16 16.41
CA SER A 90 -15.89 -30.19 15.43
C SER A 90 -15.83 -31.61 16.02
N VAL A 91 -14.93 -31.86 16.98
CA VAL A 91 -14.79 -33.15 17.66
C VAL A 91 -15.90 -33.36 18.70
N THR A 92 -16.35 -32.32 19.39
CA THR A 92 -17.44 -32.44 20.37
C THR A 92 -18.79 -32.67 19.68
N HIS A 93 -19.04 -32.02 18.55
CA HIS A 93 -20.29 -32.21 17.81
C HIS A 93 -20.38 -33.58 17.12
N GLY A 94 -19.25 -34.12 16.64
CA GLY A 94 -19.18 -35.50 16.14
C GLY A 94 -19.46 -36.56 17.20
N ARG A 95 -19.01 -36.34 18.46
CA ARG A 95 -19.23 -37.29 19.56
C ARG A 95 -20.70 -37.36 19.99
N THR A 96 -21.41 -36.24 20.03
CA THR A 96 -22.84 -36.20 20.38
C THR A 96 -23.74 -36.86 19.32
N VAL A 97 -23.33 -36.85 18.04
CA VAL A 97 -24.10 -37.49 16.96
C VAL A 97 -23.89 -39.01 16.92
N PHE A 98 -22.72 -39.51 17.33
CA PHE A 98 -22.47 -40.95 17.42
C PHE A 98 -23.22 -41.62 18.58
N GLU A 99 -23.36 -40.96 19.74
CA GLU A 99 -24.11 -41.55 20.87
C GLU A 99 -25.62 -41.68 20.59
N MET A 100 -26.22 -40.74 19.84
CA MET A 100 -27.65 -40.81 19.47
C MET A 100 -28.01 -41.93 18.48
N LYS A 101 -27.03 -42.55 17.79
CA LYS A 101 -27.30 -43.63 16.81
C LYS A 101 -27.22 -45.04 17.37
N THR A 102 -26.80 -45.23 18.62
CA THR A 102 -26.54 -46.57 19.20
C THR A 102 -27.68 -47.09 20.09
N GLN A 103 -28.80 -46.37 20.16
CA GLN A 103 -29.96 -46.73 20.99
C GLN A 103 -31.20 -47.20 20.19
N ASN A 104 -31.06 -47.51 18.89
CA ASN A 104 -32.11 -48.14 18.08
C ASN A 104 -31.70 -49.52 17.60
#